data_AF-A0A965PFQ2-F1
#
_entry.id   AF-A0A965PFQ2-F1
#
_cell.length_a   1.000
_cell.length_b   1.000
_cell.length_c   1.000
_cell.angle_alpha   90.00
_cell.angle_beta   90.00
_cell.angle_gamma   90.00
#
_symmetry.space_group_name_H-M   'P 1'
#
loop_
_entity.id
_entity.type
_entity.pdbx_description
1 polymer ?
#
loop_
_entity_poly.entity_id
_entity_poly.type
_entity_poly.pdbx_seq_one_letter_code
_entity_poly.pdbx_strand_id
1 'polypeptide(L)'
;MTFRELYLCAAIHRAELGGGDRPTHAQRKQAAADVMSAYLDLFDDSYFPFTIDDVAKWAQRYRKGGHEVQTKVEIALAHGFRCPFHGRGKGPCSEEAEAGHIVQRSRGGPLSVENCWIECRAHNNQR
;
A
#
# COMPACT_ATOMS: atom_id res chain seq x y z
N MET A 1 4.98 6.00 -3.48
CA MET A 1 4.61 4.57 -3.49
C MET A 1 3.70 4.38 -4.68
N THR A 2 3.92 3.37 -5.52
CA THR A 2 3.00 3.03 -6.61
C THR A 2 1.83 2.19 -6.11
N PHE A 3 0.76 2.04 -6.90
CA PHE A 3 -0.34 1.12 -6.57
C PHE A 3 0.17 -0.32 -6.37
N ARG A 4 1.09 -0.78 -7.23
CA ARG A 4 1.68 -2.12 -7.10
C ARG A 4 2.47 -2.28 -5.80
N GLU A 5 3.24 -1.26 -5.41
CA GLU A 5 3.95 -1.24 -4.13
C GLU A 5 2.98 -1.20 -2.94
N LEU A 6 1.85 -0.50 -3.07
CA LEU A 6 0.79 -0.45 -2.06
C LEU A 6 0.14 -1.83 -1.86
N TYR A 7 -0.11 -2.57 -2.94
CA TYR A 7 -0.67 -3.93 -2.86
C TYR A 7 0.27 -4.86 -2.09
N LEU A 8 1.57 -4.80 -2.41
CA LEU A 8 2.59 -5.56 -1.68
C LEU A 8 2.67 -5.14 -0.21
N CYS A 9 2.64 -3.84 0.09
CA CYS A 9 2.65 -3.36 1.48
C CYS A 9 1.42 -3.81 2.27
N ALA A 10 0.25 -3.89 1.65
CA ALA A 10 -0.97 -4.38 2.29
C ALA A 10 -0.91 -5.88 2.59
N ALA A 11 -0.38 -6.68 1.67
CA ALA A 11 -0.12 -8.09 1.91
C ALA A 11 0.93 -8.30 3.02
N ILE A 12 2.00 -7.50 3.04
CA ILE A 12 2.99 -7.48 4.13
C ILE A 12 2.37 -7.14 5.48
N HIS A 13 1.49 -6.14 5.52
CA HIS A 13 0.76 -5.76 6.73
C HIS A 13 -0.11 -6.90 7.23
N ARG A 14 -0.87 -7.55 6.33
CA ARG A 14 -1.71 -8.71 6.65
C ARG A 14 -0.93 -9.94 7.09
N ALA A 15 0.26 -10.15 6.54
CA ALA A 15 1.15 -11.25 6.93
C ALA A 15 1.84 -11.01 8.29
N GLU A 16 1.58 -9.88 8.96
CA GLU A 16 2.09 -9.53 10.29
C GLU A 16 3.60 -9.74 10.44
N LEU A 17 4.37 -9.43 9.38
CA LEU A 17 5.81 -9.69 9.37
C LEU A 17 6.53 -8.87 10.45
N GLY A 18 6.84 -9.56 11.57
CA GLY A 18 7.55 -9.02 12.72
C GLY A 18 9.02 -8.69 12.42
N GLY A 19 9.48 -7.55 12.92
CA GLY A 19 10.85 -7.08 12.70
C GLY A 19 11.88 -7.83 13.56
N GLY A 20 12.72 -8.64 12.91
CA GLY A 20 13.98 -9.15 13.47
C GLY A 20 15.20 -8.54 12.79
N ASP A 21 16.38 -8.94 13.26
CA ASP A 21 17.67 -8.69 12.60
C ASP A 21 17.75 -9.33 11.21
N ARG A 22 18.88 -9.14 10.51
CA ARG A 22 19.11 -9.56 9.12
C ARG A 22 18.58 -11.00 8.87
N PRO A 23 17.49 -11.16 8.12
CA PRO A 23 16.83 -12.45 8.00
C PRO A 23 17.68 -13.42 7.18
N THR A 24 17.75 -14.67 7.63
CA THR A 24 18.33 -15.79 6.88
C THR A 24 17.57 -16.02 5.58
N HIS A 25 18.17 -16.78 4.66
CA HIS A 25 17.49 -17.15 3.42
C HIS A 25 16.20 -17.96 3.65
N ALA A 26 16.19 -18.86 4.64
CA ALA A 26 14.99 -19.63 5.01
C ALA A 26 13.88 -18.73 5.54
N GLN A 27 14.20 -17.76 6.40
CA GLN A 27 13.22 -16.78 6.89
C GLN A 27 12.67 -15.89 5.78
N ARG A 28 13.51 -15.47 4.82
CA ARG A 28 13.04 -14.71 3.65
C ARG A 28 12.10 -15.51 2.77
N LYS A 29 12.36 -16.81 2.58
CA LYS A 29 11.45 -17.72 1.86
C LYS A 29 10.12 -17.87 2.57
N GLN A 30 10.13 -18.08 3.89
CA GLN A 30 8.89 -18.18 4.66
C GLN A 30 8.08 -16.89 4.59
N ALA A 31 8.71 -15.73 4.82
CA ALA A 31 8.05 -14.43 4.71
C ALA A 31 7.45 -14.19 3.32
N ALA A 32 8.13 -14.62 2.24
CA ALA A 32 7.59 -14.52 0.89
C ALA A 32 6.36 -15.42 0.69
N ALA A 33 6.35 -16.62 1.26
CA ALA A 33 5.19 -17.52 1.23
C ALA A 33 4.00 -16.93 2.00
N ASP A 34 4.24 -16.39 3.20
CA ASP A 34 3.19 -15.77 4.03
C ASP A 34 2.58 -14.55 3.32
N VAL A 35 3.43 -13.71 2.72
CA VAL A 35 2.98 -12.55 1.93
C VAL A 35 2.25 -12.96 0.66
N MET A 36 2.67 -14.03 -0.01
CA MET A 36 1.95 -14.55 -1.17
C MET A 36 0.56 -15.08 -0.79
N SER A 37 0.44 -15.78 0.34
CA SER A 37 -0.85 -16.22 0.87
C SER A 37 -1.75 -15.02 1.17
N ALA A 38 -1.24 -14.02 1.89
CA ALA A 38 -2.00 -12.81 2.20
C ALA A 38 -2.39 -12.02 0.93
N TYR A 39 -1.54 -12.01 -0.09
CA TYR A 39 -1.83 -11.38 -1.38
C TYR A 39 -2.98 -12.11 -2.09
N LEU A 40 -2.93 -13.44 -2.16
CA LEU A 40 -4.00 -14.25 -2.73
C LEU A 40 -5.33 -13.99 -2.00
N ASP A 41 -5.31 -13.97 -0.67
CA ASP A 41 -6.52 -13.72 0.13
C ASP A 41 -7.10 -12.30 -0.07
N LEU A 42 -6.23 -11.30 -0.25
CA LEU A 42 -6.66 -9.90 -0.43
C LEU A 42 -7.20 -9.60 -1.84
N PHE A 43 -6.60 -10.20 -2.86
CA PHE A 43 -6.83 -9.81 -4.24
C PHE A 43 -7.47 -10.89 -5.10
N ASP A 44 -7.66 -12.10 -4.56
CA ASP A 44 -8.11 -13.30 -5.29
C ASP A 44 -7.29 -13.53 -6.56
N ASP A 45 -5.99 -13.20 -6.50
CA ASP A 45 -5.07 -13.22 -7.63
C ASP A 45 -3.87 -14.10 -7.33
N SER A 46 -3.78 -15.20 -8.08
CA SER A 46 -2.68 -16.16 -8.01
C SER A 46 -1.39 -15.64 -8.70
N TYR A 47 -1.49 -14.59 -9.52
CA TYR A 47 -0.32 -13.95 -10.11
C TYR A 47 0.36 -13.05 -9.07
N PHE A 48 1.47 -13.53 -8.53
CA PHE A 48 2.30 -12.80 -7.57
C PHE A 48 3.57 -12.26 -8.26
N PRO A 49 3.59 -11.00 -8.73
CA PRO A 49 4.67 -10.49 -9.57
C PRO A 49 5.87 -9.98 -8.76
N PHE A 50 6.10 -10.47 -7.55
CA PHE A 50 7.15 -9.97 -6.66
C PHE A 50 8.16 -11.06 -6.32
N THR A 51 9.43 -10.69 -6.31
CA THR A 51 10.51 -11.60 -5.90
C THR A 51 10.63 -11.66 -4.38
N ILE A 52 11.32 -12.67 -3.86
CA ILE A 52 11.66 -12.77 -2.43
C ILE A 52 12.40 -11.51 -1.95
N ASP A 53 13.26 -10.94 -2.79
CA ASP A 53 14.01 -9.74 -2.45
C ASP A 53 13.12 -8.48 -2.47
N ASP A 54 12.10 -8.42 -3.33
CA ASP A 54 11.08 -7.37 -3.27
C ASP A 54 10.30 -7.41 -1.96
N VAL A 55 9.86 -8.60 -1.54
CA VAL A 55 9.16 -8.79 -0.25
C VAL A 55 10.05 -8.34 0.90
N ALA A 56 11.31 -8.79 0.96
CA ALA A 56 12.23 -8.42 2.03
C ALA A 56 12.50 -6.91 2.07
N LYS A 57 12.73 -6.30 0.90
CA LYS A 57 12.95 -4.85 0.75
C LYS A 57 11.72 -4.06 1.20
N TRP A 58 10.53 -4.44 0.77
CA TRP A 58 9.30 -3.74 1.12
C TRP A 58 8.86 -3.97 2.55
N ALA A 59 9.11 -5.15 3.13
CA ALA A 59 8.87 -5.37 4.55
C ALA A 59 9.72 -4.43 5.42
N GLN A 60 11.00 -4.26 5.03
CA GLN A 60 11.88 -3.30 5.70
C GLN A 60 11.42 -1.85 5.50
N ARG A 61 11.02 -1.46 4.28
CA ARG A 61 10.53 -0.12 3.97
C ARG A 61 9.22 0.20 4.67
N TYR A 62 8.27 -0.72 4.65
CA TYR A 62 6.97 -0.58 5.32
C TYR A 62 7.16 -0.33 6.82
N ARG A 63 8.02 -1.14 7.47
CA ARG A 63 8.38 -0.96 8.88
C ARG A 63 9.04 0.39 9.16
N LYS A 64 9.98 0.82 8.31
CA LYS A 64 10.72 2.09 8.47
C LYS A 64 9.93 3.32 8.01
N GLY A 65 8.88 3.13 7.22
CA GLY A 65 8.08 4.20 6.62
C GLY A 65 7.24 4.99 7.61
N GLY A 66 7.13 4.51 8.85
CA GLY A 66 6.43 5.18 9.93
C GLY A 66 4.92 5.30 9.70
N HIS A 67 4.30 6.21 10.45
CA HIS A 67 2.86 6.39 10.50
C HIS A 67 2.25 6.66 9.12
N GLU A 68 2.86 7.50 8.27
CA GLU A 68 2.26 7.85 6.98
C GLU A 68 2.06 6.64 6.04
N VAL A 69 3.08 5.78 5.92
CA VAL A 69 3.00 4.59 5.07
C VAL A 69 2.00 3.59 5.63
N GLN A 70 1.99 3.42 6.96
CA GLN A 70 1.06 2.52 7.64
C GLN A 70 -0.38 2.99 7.46
N THR A 71 -0.67 4.26 7.72
CA THR A 71 -2.01 4.84 7.53
C THR A 71 -2.44 4.77 6.07
N LYS A 72 -1.54 4.97 5.09
CA LYS A 72 -1.87 4.75 3.67
C LYS A 72 -2.32 3.31 3.38
N VAL A 73 -1.66 2.32 3.97
CA VAL A 73 -2.08 0.92 3.85
C VAL A 73 -3.44 0.67 4.52
N GLU A 74 -3.67 1.23 5.72
CA GLU A 74 -4.94 1.13 6.43
C GLU A 74 -6.10 1.77 5.64
N ILE A 75 -5.89 2.96 5.09
CA ILE A 75 -6.83 3.64 4.19
C ILE A 75 -7.16 2.73 3.00
N ALA A 76 -6.15 2.10 2.39
CA ALA A 76 -6.33 1.23 1.23
C ALA A 76 -7.12 -0.05 1.58
N LEU A 77 -6.84 -0.64 2.74
CA LEU A 77 -7.57 -1.81 3.25
C LEU A 77 -9.03 -1.48 3.58
N ALA A 78 -9.32 -0.26 4.04
CA ALA A 78 -10.68 0.16 4.40
C ALA A 78 -11.52 0.59 3.18
N HIS A 79 -10.93 1.34 2.25
CA HIS A 79 -11.66 2.02 1.17
C HIS A 79 -11.34 1.50 -0.23
N GLY A 80 -10.39 0.59 -0.34
CA GLY A 80 -9.95 -0.02 -1.59
C GLY A 80 -8.68 0.60 -2.17
N PHE A 81 -8.16 -0.08 -3.19
CA PHE A 81 -6.81 0.12 -3.71
C PHE A 81 -6.76 0.82 -5.07
N ARG A 82 -7.86 1.44 -5.51
CA ARG A 82 -7.97 2.06 -6.84
C ARG A 82 -8.34 3.52 -6.73
N CYS A 83 -7.84 4.33 -7.65
CA CYS A 83 -8.24 5.73 -7.74
C CYS A 83 -9.74 5.83 -8.07
N PRO A 84 -10.56 6.53 -7.24
CA PRO A 84 -12.00 6.67 -7.48
C PRO A 84 -12.35 7.55 -8.69
N PHE A 85 -11.37 8.24 -9.26
CA PHE A 85 -11.51 9.10 -10.43
C PHE A 85 -11.14 8.41 -11.75
N HIS A 86 -10.67 7.16 -11.70
CA HIS A 86 -10.43 6.37 -12.90
C HIS A 86 -11.76 6.22 -13.67
N GLY A 87 -11.78 6.65 -14.93
CA GLY A 87 -13.00 6.66 -15.76
C GLY A 87 -13.94 7.88 -15.59
N ARG A 88 -13.66 8.81 -14.66
CA ARG A 88 -14.43 10.06 -14.51
C ARG A 88 -13.96 11.21 -15.43
N GLY A 89 -12.93 10.99 -16.25
CA GLY A 89 -12.45 11.93 -17.26
C GLY A 89 -11.59 13.12 -16.79
N LYS A 90 -11.23 13.21 -15.49
CA LYS A 90 -10.41 14.31 -14.97
C LYS A 90 -8.90 14.06 -15.13
N GLY A 91 -8.34 14.12 -16.33
CA GLY A 91 -6.88 14.00 -16.54
C GLY A 91 -6.32 12.57 -16.46
N PRO A 92 -5.03 12.39 -16.80
CA PRO A 92 -4.40 11.07 -16.90
C PRO A 92 -4.20 10.45 -15.51
N CYS A 93 -4.43 9.14 -15.38
CA CYS A 93 -4.06 8.42 -14.15
C CYS A 93 -2.55 8.17 -14.10
N SER A 94 -1.94 8.43 -12.95
CA SER A 94 -0.57 7.99 -12.64
C SER A 94 -0.56 6.66 -11.89
N GLU A 95 0.55 5.92 -11.96
CA GLU A 95 0.75 4.72 -11.13
C GLU A 95 1.06 5.03 -9.66
N GLU A 96 1.42 6.27 -9.34
CA GLU A 96 1.65 6.71 -7.97
C GLU A 96 0.35 6.79 -7.16
N ALA A 97 0.34 6.17 -5.99
CA ALA A 97 -0.77 6.13 -5.04
C ALA A 97 -0.55 7.12 -3.89
N GLU A 98 -1.52 8.00 -3.66
CA GLU A 98 -1.53 9.05 -2.65
C GLU A 98 -2.78 8.99 -1.77
N ALA A 99 -2.69 9.58 -0.59
CA ALA A 99 -3.82 9.75 0.31
C ALA A 99 -4.56 11.06 -0.05
N GLY A 100 -5.65 10.93 -0.79
CA GLY A 100 -6.60 12.02 -1.03
C GLY A 100 -7.37 12.32 0.25
N HIS A 101 -7.66 13.60 0.53
CA HIS A 101 -8.38 13.99 1.74
C HIS A 101 -9.81 14.46 1.41
N ILE A 102 -10.77 14.10 2.27
CA ILE A 102 -12.14 14.66 2.27
C ILE A 102 -12.06 16.13 2.69
N VAL A 103 -11.55 16.38 3.90
CA VAL A 103 -11.18 17.72 4.36
C VAL A 103 -9.70 17.92 4.07
N GLN A 104 -9.36 18.93 3.27
CA GLN A 104 -7.98 19.23 2.91
C GLN A 104 -7.10 19.49 4.15
N ARG A 105 -5.82 19.10 4.08
CA ARG A 105 -4.84 19.37 5.15
C ARG A 105 -4.70 20.87 5.46
N SER A 106 -4.76 21.72 4.44
CA SER A 106 -4.74 23.19 4.60
C SER A 106 -5.91 23.73 5.43
N ARG A 107 -6.99 22.96 5.55
CA ARG A 107 -8.17 23.26 6.37
C ARG A 107 -8.23 22.43 7.66
N GLY A 108 -7.11 21.81 8.06
CA GLY A 108 -7.02 21.02 9.29
C GLY A 108 -7.51 19.58 9.18
N GLY A 109 -7.74 19.06 7.97
CA GLY A 109 -8.12 17.66 7.81
C GLY A 109 -6.97 16.70 8.13
N PRO A 110 -7.16 15.74 9.06
CA PRO A 110 -6.10 14.82 9.46
C PRO A 110 -5.81 13.78 8.38
N LEU A 111 -4.60 13.19 8.42
CA LEU A 111 -4.31 11.94 7.72
C LEU A 111 -4.85 10.79 8.57
N SER A 112 -6.06 10.34 8.26
CA SER A 112 -6.70 9.22 8.96
C SER A 112 -7.55 8.39 8.01
N VAL A 113 -7.93 7.19 8.43
CA VAL A 113 -8.81 6.30 7.65
C VAL A 113 -10.16 6.97 7.37
N GLU A 114 -10.69 7.74 8.30
CA GLU A 114 -12.01 8.38 8.19
C GLU A 114 -12.00 9.60 7.27
N ASN A 115 -10.87 10.29 7.14
CA ASN A 115 -10.76 11.53 6.35
C ASN A 115 -10.08 11.32 4.99
N CYS A 116 -9.65 10.10 4.66
CA CYS A 116 -8.85 9.84 3.46
C CYS A 116 -9.33 8.65 2.63
N TRP A 117 -8.94 8.66 1.36
CA TRP A 117 -9.02 7.53 0.43
C TRP A 117 -7.74 7.44 -0.40
N ILE A 118 -7.54 6.33 -1.12
CA ILE A 118 -6.42 6.19 -2.06
C ILE A 118 -6.80 6.74 -3.43
N GLU A 119 -6.00 7.67 -3.95
CA GLU A 119 -6.13 8.19 -5.30
C GLU A 119 -4.78 8.28 -5.99
N CYS A 120 -4.78 8.47 -7.31
CA CYS A 120 -3.52 8.64 -8.02
C CYS A 120 -2.96 10.06 -7.80
N ARG A 121 -1.64 10.20 -7.79
CA ARG A 121 -0.97 11.50 -7.62
C ARG A 121 -1.48 12.55 -8.60
N ALA A 122 -1.71 12.17 -9.86
CA ALA A 122 -2.22 13.07 -10.88
C ALA A 122 -3.58 13.70 -10.52
N HIS A 123 -4.49 12.94 -9.89
CA HIS A 123 -5.78 13.45 -9.42
C HIS A 123 -5.64 14.26 -8.14
N ASN A 124 -4.79 13.82 -7.21
CA ASN A 124 -4.53 14.55 -5.97
C ASN A 124 -3.98 15.96 -6.22
N ASN A 125 -3.09 16.12 -7.21
CA ASN A 125 -2.49 17.41 -7.56
C ASN A 125 -3.46 18.41 -8.24
N GLN A 126 -4.66 17.97 -8.64
CA GLN A 126 -5.65 18.81 -9.32
C GLN A 126 -6.72 19.38 -8.36
N ARG A 127 -6.57 19.18 -7.04
CA ARG A 127 -7.55 19.58 -6.01
C ARG A 127 -6.98 20.66 -5.10
#